data_AF-L1J6A5-F1
#
_entry.id   AF-L1J6A5-F1
#
_cell.length_a   1.000
_cell.length_b   1.000
_cell.length_c   1.000
_cell.angle_alpha   90.00
_cell.angle_beta   90.00
_cell.angle_gamma   90.00
#
_symmetry.space_group_name_H-M   'P 1'
#
loop_
_entity.id
_entity.type
_entity.pdbx_description
1 polymer ?
#
loop_
_entity_poly.entity_id
_entity_poly.type
_entity_poly.pdbx_seq_one_letter_code
_entity_poly.pdbx_strand_id
1 'polypeptide(L)'
;GAALDRFVYVDEATCIGCTNCATVARSTFFMEQMYGRARAFRQASFLSGGDSEDTIAEAVATCPVDCIWYVSWDDLVALETERKY
;
A
#
# COMPACT_ATOMS: atom_id res chain seq x y z
N GLY A 1 -1.34 -1.91 -22.68
CA GLY A 1 -1.06 -3.09 -21.83
C GLY A 1 -2.18 -3.18 -20.82
N ALA A 2 -2.66 -4.38 -20.51
CA ALA A 2 -3.69 -4.55 -19.48
C ALA A 2 -3.11 -4.12 -18.13
N ALA A 3 -3.77 -3.17 -17.46
CA ALA A 3 -3.55 -2.95 -16.05
C ALA A 3 -3.85 -4.28 -15.35
N LEU A 4 -2.89 -4.84 -14.62
CA LEU A 4 -3.20 -5.95 -13.72
C LEU A 4 -4.10 -5.36 -12.64
N ASP A 5 -5.30 -5.89 -12.46
CA ASP A 5 -6.19 -5.53 -11.37
C ASP A 5 -5.57 -6.03 -10.05
N ARG A 6 -4.56 -5.31 -9.57
CA ARG A 6 -3.78 -5.60 -8.37
C ARG A 6 -3.90 -4.45 -7.39
N PHE A 7 -3.98 -4.80 -6.12
CA PHE A 7 -4.08 -3.83 -5.03
C PHE A 7 -2.80 -3.87 -4.20
N VAL A 8 -2.43 -2.74 -3.60
CA VAL A 8 -1.34 -2.68 -2.63
C VAL A 8 -1.85 -2.80 -1.20
N TYR A 9 -1.18 -3.65 -0.43
CA TYR A 9 -1.43 -3.86 0.98
C TYR A 9 -0.13 -3.70 1.76
N VAL A 10 -0.18 -3.02 2.91
CA VAL A 10 0.96 -2.89 3.80
C VAL A 10 0.83 -3.91 4.93
N ASP A 11 1.82 -4.80 5.06
CA ASP A 11 1.99 -5.63 6.25
C ASP A 11 2.52 -4.76 7.41
N GLU A 12 1.60 -4.32 8.27
CA GLU A 12 1.89 -3.43 9.40
C GLU A 12 2.79 -4.06 10.46
N ALA A 13 2.79 -5.39 10.59
CA ALA A 13 3.63 -6.10 11.54
C ALA A 13 5.11 -6.02 11.13
N THR A 14 5.37 -6.13 9.82
CA THR A 14 6.71 -6.01 9.23
C THR A 14 7.15 -4.56 9.00
N CYS A 15 6.20 -3.65 8.78
CA CYS A 15 6.50 -2.24 8.52
C CYS A 15 7.30 -1.61 9.67
N ILE A 16 8.40 -0.92 9.38
CA ILE A 16 9.23 -0.25 10.39
C ILE A 16 9.03 1.27 10.46
N GLY A 17 8.09 1.82 9.70
CA GLY A 17 7.81 3.26 9.70
C GLY A 17 8.83 4.12 8.96
N CYS A 18 9.47 3.61 7.90
CA CYS A 18 10.50 4.35 7.15
C CYS A 18 9.98 5.58 6.37
N THR A 19 8.66 5.72 6.20
CA THR A 19 7.96 6.83 5.52
C THR A 19 8.17 6.98 4.00
N ASN A 20 9.05 6.20 3.37
CA ASN A 20 9.33 6.31 1.93
C ASN A 20 8.08 6.17 1.06
N CYS A 21 7.28 5.13 1.29
CA CYS A 21 6.04 4.89 0.55
C CYS A 21 5.05 6.06 0.62
N ALA A 22 4.82 6.59 1.83
CA ALA A 22 3.96 7.75 2.06
C ALA A 22 4.54 9.07 1.52
N THR A 23 5.83 9.13 1.22
CA THR A 23 6.47 10.29 0.59
C THR A 23 6.37 10.23 -0.94
N VAL A 24 6.62 9.06 -1.52
CA VAL A 24 6.62 8.83 -2.97
C VAL A 24 5.18 8.81 -3.52
N ALA A 25 4.29 8.03 -2.91
CA ALA A 25 2.92 7.82 -3.37
C ALA A 25 1.91 8.30 -2.30
N ARG A 26 1.83 9.64 -2.15
CA ARG A 26 1.02 10.34 -1.13
C ARG A 26 -0.49 10.15 -1.30
N SER A 27 -0.94 9.74 -2.47
CA SER A 27 -2.35 9.50 -2.76
C SER A 27 -2.75 8.05 -2.50
N THR A 28 -1.78 7.15 -2.33
CA THR A 28 -1.96 5.71 -2.10
C THR A 28 -1.62 5.28 -0.67
N PHE A 29 -0.55 5.84 -0.07
CA PHE A 29 -0.10 5.48 1.28
C PHE A 29 -0.14 6.67 2.25
N PHE A 30 -0.32 6.37 3.53
CA PHE A 30 -0.22 7.32 4.63
C PHE A 30 0.43 6.68 5.85
N MET A 31 0.93 7.50 6.78
CA MET A 31 1.43 7.02 8.06
C MET A 31 0.32 7.06 9.12
N GLU A 32 0.00 5.91 9.67
CA GLU A 32 -0.83 5.75 10.85
C GLU A 32 -0.01 6.14 12.10
N GLN A 33 -0.58 6.96 12.99
CA GLN A 33 0.15 7.64 14.05
C GLN A 33 0.27 6.82 15.35
N MET A 34 -0.67 5.92 15.63
CA MET A 34 -0.69 5.13 16.87
C MET A 34 0.52 4.21 16.97
N TYR A 35 0.93 3.57 15.87
CA TYR A 35 2.05 2.63 15.85
C TYR A 35 3.19 3.03 14.91
N GLY A 36 3.08 4.19 14.25
CA GLY A 36 4.09 4.68 13.32
C GLY A 36 4.26 3.75 12.11
N ARG A 37 3.17 3.14 11.64
CA ARG A 37 3.15 2.20 10.51
C ARG A 37 2.55 2.85 9.27
N ALA A 38 2.99 2.42 8.10
CA ALA A 38 2.35 2.82 6.87
C ALA A 38 1.05 2.03 6.65
N ARG A 39 0.08 2.65 5.98
CA ARG A 39 -1.16 2.04 5.50
C ARG A 39 -1.45 2.49 4.08
N ALA A 40 -2.16 1.65 3.33
CA ALA A 40 -2.66 1.99 2.00
C ALA A 40 -4.16 2.33 2.07
N PHE A 41 -4.63 3.31 1.28
CA PHE A 41 -6.02 3.77 1.32
C PHE A 41 -6.66 3.96 -0.06
N ARG A 42 -5.90 4.37 -1.08
CA ARG A 42 -6.28 4.23 -2.49
C ARG A 42 -5.42 3.15 -3.11
N GLN A 43 -5.85 1.92 -2.87
CA GLN A 43 -5.00 0.73 -2.96
C GLN A 43 -4.74 0.26 -4.40
N ALA A 44 -5.22 0.95 -5.43
CA ALA A 44 -4.93 0.60 -6.81
C ALA A 44 -4.85 1.85 -7.71
N SER A 45 -4.02 1.75 -8.76
CA SER A 45 -3.75 2.86 -9.70
C SER A 45 -4.95 3.26 -10.56
N PHE A 46 -5.92 2.36 -10.74
CA PHE A 46 -7.16 2.65 -11.47
C PHE A 46 -8.22 3.35 -10.62
N LEU A 47 -8.02 3.50 -9.30
CA LEU A 47 -8.93 4.25 -8.45
C LEU A 47 -8.77 5.75 -8.67
N SER A 48 -9.90 6.45 -8.82
CA SER A 48 -9.91 7.90 -9.00
C SER A 48 -9.19 8.62 -7.86
N GLY A 49 -8.26 9.51 -8.21
CA GLY A 49 -7.45 10.26 -7.25
C GLY A 49 -6.34 9.45 -6.57
N GLY A 50 -6.03 8.24 -7.05
CA GLY A 50 -4.84 7.48 -6.68
C GLY A 50 -3.59 7.90 -7.47
N ASP A 51 -2.43 7.37 -7.07
CA ASP A 51 -1.18 7.57 -7.80
C ASP A 51 -1.10 6.61 -9.01
N SER A 52 -0.23 6.93 -9.98
CA SER A 52 -0.03 6.07 -11.16
C SER A 52 0.63 4.74 -10.79
N GLU A 53 0.51 3.74 -11.66
CA GLU A 53 1.15 2.45 -11.46
C GLU A 53 2.68 2.56 -11.27
N ASP A 54 3.32 3.45 -12.03
CA ASP A 54 4.77 3.69 -11.93
C ASP A 54 5.14 4.31 -10.58
N THR A 55 4.38 5.30 -10.09
CA THR A 55 4.59 5.91 -8.78
C THR A 55 4.35 4.92 -7.63
N ILE A 56 3.34 4.07 -7.75
CA ILE A 56 3.09 3.00 -6.78
C ILE A 56 4.24 1.98 -6.79
N ALA A 57 4.70 1.56 -7.96
CA ALA A 57 5.82 0.61 -8.09
C ALA A 57 7.12 1.18 -7.52
N GLU A 58 7.41 2.47 -7.73
CA GLU A 58 8.52 3.16 -7.09
C GLU A 58 8.37 3.17 -5.55
N ALA A 59 7.19 3.52 -5.04
CA ALA A 59 6.91 3.51 -3.61
C ALA A 59 7.10 2.11 -2.98
N VAL A 60 6.68 1.05 -3.68
CA VAL A 60 6.92 -0.35 -3.25
C VAL A 60 8.41 -0.66 -3.20
N ALA A 61 9.16 -0.33 -4.26
CA ALA A 61 10.59 -0.62 -4.37
C ALA A 61 11.48 0.14 -3.37
N THR A 62 10.99 1.25 -2.80
CA THR A 62 11.73 2.04 -1.80
C THR A 62 11.57 1.53 -0.36
N CYS A 63 10.73 0.50 -0.14
CA CYS A 63 10.54 -0.06 1.19
C CYS A 63 11.78 -0.88 1.63
N PRO A 64 12.46 -0.52 2.72
CA PRO A 64 13.70 -1.19 3.14
C PRO A 64 13.48 -2.59 3.76
N VAL A 65 12.24 -2.98 4.00
CA VAL A 65 11.85 -4.24 4.65
C VAL A 65 10.79 -5.01 3.85
N ASP A 66 10.56 -4.62 2.59
CA ASP A 66 9.63 -5.27 1.67
C ASP A 66 8.21 -5.52 2.24
N CYS A 67 7.72 -4.61 3.11
CA CYS A 67 6.43 -4.79 3.78
C CYS A 67 5.20 -4.43 2.93
N ILE A 68 5.34 -4.24 1.61
CA ILE A 68 4.24 -3.82 0.72
C ILE A 68 4.02 -4.90 -0.33
N TRP A 69 2.80 -5.44 -0.35
CA TRP A 69 2.41 -6.58 -1.17
C TRP A 69 1.42 -6.15 -2.25
N TYR A 70 1.59 -6.69 -3.45
CA TYR A 70 0.52 -6.69 -4.45
C TYR A 70 -0.38 -7.90 -4.21
N VAL A 71 -1.68 -7.67 -4.06
CA VAL A 71 -2.68 -8.69 -3.71
C VAL A 71 -3.88 -8.63 -4.65
N SER A 72 -4.65 -9.73 -4.71
CA SER A 72 -5.93 -9.77 -5.41
C SER A 72 -7.00 -8.98 -4.63
N TRP A 73 -8.16 -8.73 -5.26
CA TRP A 73 -9.29 -8.12 -4.56
C TRP A 73 -9.78 -8.96 -3.38
N ASP A 74 -9.89 -10.28 -3.56
CA ASP A 74 -10.40 -11.19 -2.51
C ASP A 74 -9.44 -11.23 -1.33
N ASP A 75 -8.13 -11.30 -1.58
CA ASP A 75 -7.09 -11.22 -0.55
C ASP A 75 -7.13 -9.86 0.16
N LEU A 76 -7.29 -8.77 -0.59
CA LEU A 76 -7.40 -7.44 0.00
C LEU A 76 -8.57 -7.37 0.97
N VAL A 77 -9.75 -7.83 0.56
CA VAL A 77 -10.95 -7.83 1.41
C VAL A 77 -10.73 -8.68 2.65
N ALA A 78 -10.10 -9.85 2.54
CA ALA A 78 -9.77 -10.70 3.67
C ALA A 78 -8.80 -10.00 4.64
N LEU A 79 -7.67 -9.50 4.14
CA LEU A 79 -6.63 -8.84 4.93
C LEU A 79 -7.12 -7.57 5.64
N GLU A 80 -7.96 -6.76 4.99
CA GLU A 80 -8.57 -5.57 5.60
C GLU A 80 -9.68 -5.91 6.60
N THR A 81 -10.35 -7.05 6.43
CA THR A 81 -11.35 -7.55 7.38
C THR A 81 -10.67 -8.09 8.63
N GLU A 82 -9.63 -8.90 8.49
CA GLU A 82 -8.84 -9.43 9.60
C GLU A 82 -8.22 -8.32 10.44
N ARG A 83 -7.74 -7.24 9.81
CA ARG A 83 -7.17 -6.07 10.51
C ARG A 83 -8.14 -5.38 11.49
N LYS A 84 -9.45 -5.56 11.34
CA LYS A 84 -10.45 -4.97 12.25
C LYS A 84 -10.53 -5.68 13.61
N TYR A 85 -9.90 -6.85 13.73
CA TYR A 85 -9.92 -7.72 14.90
C TYR A 85 -8.54 -7.84 15.52
#